data_AF-A0A8H5V416-F1
#
_entry.id   AF-A0A8H5V416-F1
#
_cell.length_a   1.000
_cell.length_b   1.000
_cell.length_c   1.000
_cell.angle_alpha   90.00
_cell.angle_beta   90.00
_cell.angle_gamma   90.00
#
_symmetry.space_group_name_H-M   'P 1'
#
loop_
_entity.id
_entity.type
_entity.pdbx_description
1 polymer ?
#
loop_
_entity_poly.entity_id
_entity_poly.type
_entity_poly.pdbx_seq_one_letter_code
_entity_poly.pdbx_strand_id
1 'polypeptide(L)'
;MKIFKEVISGLDEVWLISIQVSLRQMIGGEDEWPTIRKTFFERSLPIHATAHNFDRIGLDPRTVENDLSHLHIRNPKLLYGSWLQVLETIEVRPCEERYRLLLAFNPRRTICDLRDAEDWLQWEENGWVPKTGSTWPSQESQIESVAASETPESRDEDISMTVRPAFGFWLFPVDAFCDANKTLEPRNCFTTFDVRKHRPELVLARLNEGDMDRNVSKEV
;
A
#
# COMPACT_ATOMS: atom_id res chain seq x y z
N MET A 1 18.90 -28.51 12.72
CA MET A 1 17.85 -27.66 13.35
C MET A 1 18.41 -26.65 14.37
N LYS A 2 19.44 -26.98 15.16
CA LYS A 2 20.06 -26.05 16.14
C LYS A 2 20.50 -24.69 15.54
N ILE A 3 21.26 -24.72 14.45
CA ILE A 3 21.73 -23.50 13.75
C ILE A 3 20.56 -22.61 13.30
N PHE A 4 19.48 -23.21 12.79
CA PHE A 4 18.31 -22.44 12.35
C PHE A 4 17.64 -21.71 13.54
N LYS A 5 17.48 -22.39 14.68
CA LYS A 5 16.94 -21.77 15.89
C LYS A 5 17.83 -20.62 16.39
N GLU A 6 19.14 -20.81 16.38
CA GLU A 6 20.12 -19.78 16.76
C GLU A 6 20.03 -18.55 15.85
N VAL A 7 19.94 -18.76 14.52
CA VAL A 7 19.76 -17.67 13.55
C VAL A 7 18.47 -16.91 13.81
N ILE A 8 17.32 -17.59 13.91
CA ILE A 8 16.03 -16.92 14.12
C ILE A 8 15.98 -16.18 15.46
N SER A 9 16.59 -16.74 16.52
CA SER A 9 16.63 -16.12 17.85
C SER A 9 17.55 -14.89 17.89
N GLY A 10 18.56 -14.86 17.02
CA GLY A 10 19.53 -13.76 16.89
C GLY A 10 19.11 -12.63 15.97
N LEU A 11 17.91 -12.66 15.36
CA LEU A 11 17.42 -11.57 14.52
C LEU A 11 17.08 -10.35 15.38
N ASP A 12 17.63 -9.19 15.01
CA ASP A 12 17.38 -7.91 15.68
C ASP A 12 16.00 -7.34 15.32
N GLU A 13 15.59 -7.49 14.05
CA GLU A 13 14.30 -7.04 13.53
C GLU A 13 13.81 -8.00 12.43
N VAL A 14 12.49 -8.20 12.35
CA VAL A 14 11.85 -9.06 11.35
C VAL A 14 10.70 -8.32 10.68
N TRP A 15 10.77 -8.22 9.35
CA TRP A 15 9.73 -7.58 8.55
C TRP A 15 8.84 -8.62 7.89
N LEU A 16 7.55 -8.55 8.20
CA LEU A 16 6.53 -9.40 7.62
C LEU A 16 5.87 -8.67 6.45
N ILE A 17 6.05 -9.20 5.26
CA ILE A 17 5.74 -8.51 4.00
C ILE A 17 4.26 -8.70 3.62
N SER A 18 3.50 -7.61 3.60
CA SER A 18 2.10 -7.56 3.19
C SER A 18 1.92 -6.60 2.01
N ILE A 19 2.07 -7.14 0.80
CA ILE A 19 1.90 -6.38 -0.44
C ILE A 19 0.44 -6.48 -0.91
N GLN A 20 -0.21 -5.33 -1.09
CA GLN A 20 -1.63 -5.21 -1.41
C GLN A 20 -1.85 -5.02 -2.92
N VAL A 21 -2.85 -5.67 -3.51
CA VAL A 21 -2.94 -5.83 -4.97
C VAL A 21 -4.05 -4.98 -5.64
N SER A 22 -4.99 -4.42 -4.88
CA SER A 22 -6.19 -3.75 -5.43
C SER A 22 -6.71 -2.57 -4.59
N LEU A 23 -5.83 -1.73 -4.03
CA LEU A 23 -6.24 -0.80 -2.95
C LEU A 23 -6.10 0.69 -3.23
N ARG A 24 -5.34 1.12 -4.24
CA ARG A 24 -5.15 2.56 -4.50
C ARG A 24 -6.37 3.24 -5.14
N GLN A 25 -7.33 2.45 -5.63
CA GLN A 25 -8.66 2.91 -6.05
C GLN A 25 -9.68 1.84 -5.71
N MET A 26 -10.74 2.21 -5.03
CA MET A 26 -11.91 1.38 -4.79
C MET A 26 -13.15 2.10 -5.27
N ILE A 27 -13.90 1.46 -6.15
CA ILE A 27 -15.15 1.99 -6.68
C ILE A 27 -16.27 1.30 -5.91
N GLY A 28 -17.02 2.10 -5.15
CA GLY A 28 -18.21 1.61 -4.47
C GLY A 28 -19.39 1.49 -5.43
N GLY A 29 -20.25 0.49 -5.28
CA GLY A 29 -21.43 0.30 -6.14
C GLY A 29 -22.46 -0.65 -5.52
N GLU A 30 -23.73 -0.52 -5.92
CA GLU A 30 -24.85 -1.29 -5.35
C GLU A 30 -24.71 -2.82 -5.57
N ASP A 31 -24.04 -3.25 -6.64
CA ASP A 31 -24.08 -4.66 -7.09
C ASP A 31 -22.78 -5.46 -6.94
N GLU A 32 -21.65 -4.85 -6.53
CA GLU A 32 -20.38 -5.59 -6.44
C GLU A 32 -19.71 -5.55 -5.06
N TRP A 33 -19.83 -4.45 -4.31
CA TRP A 33 -19.25 -4.30 -2.96
C TRP A 33 -20.27 -3.61 -2.05
N PRO A 34 -21.25 -4.35 -1.48
CA PRO A 34 -22.39 -3.76 -0.77
C PRO A 34 -22.04 -2.88 0.45
N THR A 35 -20.78 -2.92 0.91
CA THR A 35 -20.25 -2.13 2.03
C THR A 35 -19.56 -0.82 1.62
N ILE A 36 -19.07 -0.69 0.39
CA ILE A 36 -18.39 0.52 -0.09
C ILE A 36 -19.39 1.29 -0.95
N ARG A 37 -19.99 2.35 -0.40
CA ARG A 37 -21.01 3.18 -1.09
C ARG A 37 -20.44 4.37 -1.85
N LYS A 38 -19.13 4.59 -1.79
CA LYS A 38 -18.43 5.74 -2.37
C LYS A 38 -17.14 5.30 -3.02
N THR A 39 -16.72 5.99 -4.06
CA THR A 39 -15.38 5.85 -4.62
C THR A 39 -14.36 6.44 -3.62
N PHE A 40 -13.27 5.73 -3.36
CA PHE A 40 -12.16 6.21 -2.52
C PHE A 40 -10.80 5.98 -3.21
N PHE A 41 -9.90 6.94 -3.06
CA PHE A 41 -8.54 6.90 -3.61
C PHE A 41 -7.50 6.86 -2.47
N GLU A 42 -6.86 5.71 -2.27
CA GLU A 42 -5.86 5.51 -1.21
C GLU A 42 -4.47 5.94 -1.69
N ARG A 43 -4.30 7.26 -1.93
CA ARG A 43 -3.09 7.83 -2.54
C ARG A 43 -1.88 7.79 -1.61
N SER A 44 -2.08 7.79 -0.29
CA SER A 44 -0.99 7.75 0.69
C SER A 44 -0.25 6.42 0.77
N LEU A 45 -0.92 5.29 0.51
CA LEU A 45 -0.35 3.96 0.60
C LEU A 45 0.88 3.83 -0.32
N PRO A 46 2.11 3.61 0.19
CA PRO A 46 3.30 3.60 -0.65
C PRO A 46 3.25 2.55 -1.76
N ILE A 47 3.82 2.89 -2.92
CA ILE A 47 3.89 2.03 -4.09
C ILE A 47 5.18 1.21 -4.01
N HIS A 48 5.07 -0.11 -4.05
CA HIS A 48 6.21 -1.00 -4.00
C HIS A 48 7.07 -0.85 -5.26
N ALA A 49 8.32 -0.42 -5.10
CA ALA A 49 9.33 -0.40 -6.14
C ALA A 49 10.24 -1.63 -6.04
N THR A 50 10.83 -2.05 -7.17
CA THR A 50 11.76 -3.20 -7.23
C THR A 50 13.20 -2.81 -6.88
N ALA A 51 13.47 -1.53 -6.63
CA ALA A 51 14.79 -1.05 -6.22
C ALA A 51 15.33 -1.80 -4.99
N HIS A 52 16.61 -2.18 -5.05
CA HIS A 52 17.27 -2.95 -3.99
C HIS A 52 17.77 -2.11 -2.81
N ASN A 53 17.71 -0.78 -2.93
CA ASN A 53 18.20 0.15 -1.93
C ASN A 53 17.05 1.00 -1.39
N PHE A 54 17.01 1.17 -0.07
CA PHE A 54 15.97 1.91 0.60
C PHE A 54 16.48 2.66 1.83
N ASP A 55 15.80 3.75 2.16
CA ASP A 55 16.08 4.60 3.32
C ASP A 55 14.88 4.64 4.25
N ARG A 56 15.11 4.23 5.50
CA ARG A 56 14.15 4.39 6.59
C ARG A 56 14.27 5.81 7.14
N ILE A 57 13.27 6.64 6.87
CA ILE A 57 13.30 8.07 7.21
C ILE A 57 12.57 8.40 8.52
N GLY A 58 12.12 7.38 9.26
CA GLY A 58 11.35 7.52 10.49
C GLY A 58 9.85 7.61 10.19
N LEU A 59 9.09 8.29 11.06
CA LEU A 59 7.64 8.46 10.89
C LEU A 59 7.30 9.12 9.55
N ASP A 60 6.23 8.67 8.90
CA ASP A 60 5.81 9.23 7.62
C ASP A 60 5.52 10.74 7.75
N PRO A 61 6.29 11.61 7.05
CA PRO A 61 6.15 13.05 7.15
C PRO A 61 4.95 13.59 6.36
N ARG A 62 4.31 12.77 5.51
CA ARG A 62 3.15 13.16 4.70
C ARG A 62 1.89 13.25 5.58
N THR A 63 0.91 14.04 5.13
CA THR A 63 -0.38 14.22 5.81
C THR A 63 -1.32 13.05 5.55
N VAL A 64 -1.03 11.90 6.16
CA VAL A 64 -1.70 10.60 5.91
C VAL A 64 -2.75 10.25 6.96
N GLU A 65 -3.02 11.12 7.93
CA GLU A 65 -3.84 10.82 9.10
C GLU A 65 -5.28 10.46 8.75
N ASN A 66 -5.84 11.07 7.71
CA ASN A 66 -7.18 10.76 7.22
C ASN A 66 -7.24 9.32 6.68
N ASP A 67 -6.28 8.96 5.85
CA ASP A 67 -6.14 7.64 5.25
C ASP A 67 -5.89 6.56 6.31
N LEU A 68 -5.03 6.84 7.29
CA LEU A 68 -4.78 5.93 8.42
C LEU A 68 -6.00 5.68 9.31
N SER A 69 -7.04 6.54 9.26
CA SER A 69 -8.26 6.34 10.04
C SER A 69 -9.23 5.34 9.43
N HIS A 70 -9.09 5.05 8.13
CA HIS A 70 -9.98 4.17 7.38
C HIS A 70 -9.20 3.28 6.40
N LEU A 71 -8.07 2.73 6.85
CA LEU A 71 -7.18 1.96 5.99
C LEU A 71 -7.83 0.61 5.62
N HIS A 72 -8.26 0.46 4.37
CA HIS A 72 -8.97 -0.71 3.89
C HIS A 72 -8.02 -1.72 3.25
N ILE A 73 -7.53 -2.71 4.00
CA ILE A 73 -6.46 -3.61 3.55
C ILE A 73 -6.76 -5.08 3.84
N ARG A 74 -6.06 -6.00 3.16
CA ARG A 74 -6.06 -7.40 3.57
C ARG A 74 -5.32 -7.51 4.89
N ASN A 75 -5.96 -8.10 5.91
CA ASN A 75 -5.44 -8.16 7.27
C ASN A 75 -4.00 -8.69 7.33
N PRO A 76 -2.99 -7.84 7.61
CA PRO A 76 -1.59 -8.23 7.61
C PRO A 76 -1.23 -9.08 8.84
N LYS A 77 -2.02 -9.00 9.91
CA LYS A 77 -1.83 -9.78 11.14
C LYS A 77 -1.96 -11.29 10.94
N LEU A 78 -2.63 -11.73 9.86
CA LEU A 78 -2.67 -13.15 9.50
C LEU A 78 -1.27 -13.72 9.26
N LEU A 79 -0.37 -12.95 8.63
CA LEU A 79 1.01 -13.36 8.40
C LEU A 79 1.78 -13.51 9.71
N TYR A 80 1.58 -12.56 10.64
CA TYR A 80 2.17 -12.66 11.98
C TYR A 80 1.66 -13.89 12.73
N GLY A 81 0.36 -14.15 12.71
CA GLY A 81 -0.22 -15.34 13.34
C GLY A 81 0.37 -16.64 12.79
N SER A 82 0.49 -16.77 11.47
CA SER A 82 1.17 -17.92 10.84
C SER A 82 2.64 -18.01 11.22
N TRP A 83 3.35 -16.89 11.30
CA TRP A 83 4.75 -16.87 11.72
C TRP A 83 4.93 -17.33 13.18
N LEU A 84 4.05 -16.90 14.09
CA LEU A 84 4.08 -17.36 15.48
C LEU A 84 3.92 -18.88 15.60
N GLN A 85 3.05 -19.50 14.79
CA GLN A 85 2.90 -20.96 14.76
C GLN A 85 4.19 -21.67 14.31
N VAL A 86 4.93 -21.09 13.36
CA VAL A 86 6.24 -21.59 12.93
C VAL A 86 7.24 -21.50 14.08
N LEU A 87 7.31 -20.36 14.77
CA LEU A 87 8.20 -20.15 15.92
C LEU A 87 7.91 -21.13 17.07
N GLU A 88 6.64 -21.37 17.36
CA GLU A 88 6.20 -22.35 18.36
C GLU A 88 6.68 -23.75 17.99
N THR A 89 6.53 -24.16 16.73
CA THR A 89 6.99 -25.47 16.23
C THR A 89 8.50 -25.66 16.39
N ILE A 90 9.29 -24.59 16.27
CA ILE A 90 10.74 -24.62 16.45
C ILE A 90 11.17 -24.19 17.86
N GLU A 91 10.26 -24.04 18.81
CA GLU A 91 10.50 -23.67 20.21
C GLU A 91 11.31 -22.36 20.37
N VAL A 92 11.11 -21.40 19.47
CA VAL A 92 11.71 -20.06 19.57
C VAL A 92 10.67 -19.12 20.18
N ARG A 93 11.06 -18.40 21.24
CA ARG A 93 10.18 -17.41 21.86
C ARG A 93 10.16 -16.12 21.02
N PRO A 94 8.99 -15.66 20.54
CA PRO A 94 8.90 -14.37 19.86
C PRO A 94 9.16 -13.21 20.83
N CYS A 95 9.78 -12.15 20.32
CA CYS A 95 9.86 -10.83 20.96
C CYS A 95 9.07 -9.87 20.08
N GLU A 96 7.84 -9.51 20.49
CA GLU A 96 6.88 -8.78 19.64
C GLU A 96 7.46 -7.45 19.13
N GLU A 97 8.27 -6.79 19.95
CA GLU A 97 8.92 -5.50 19.68
C GLU A 97 9.88 -5.54 18.49
N ARG A 98 10.34 -6.73 18.07
CA ARG A 98 11.22 -6.92 16.92
C ARG A 98 10.47 -7.08 15.60
N TYR A 99 9.16 -7.31 15.65
CA TYR A 99 8.37 -7.55 14.44
C TYR A 99 7.80 -6.24 13.90
N ARG A 100 7.87 -6.07 12.58
CA ARG A 100 7.19 -5.02 11.85
C ARG A 100 6.37 -5.63 10.71
N LEU A 101 5.23 -5.01 10.42
CA LEU A 101 4.41 -5.33 9.27
C LEU A 101 4.73 -4.32 8.18
N LEU A 102 5.30 -4.82 7.08
CA LEU A 102 5.57 -4.05 5.89
C LEU A 102 4.30 -3.98 5.05
N LEU A 103 3.84 -2.78 4.75
CA LEU A 103 2.64 -2.54 3.95
C LEU A 103 2.98 -1.66 2.74
N ALA A 104 2.65 -2.14 1.55
CA ALA A 104 2.78 -1.39 0.30
C ALA A 104 1.77 -1.88 -0.74
N PHE A 105 1.52 -1.05 -1.74
CA PHE A 105 0.72 -1.40 -2.90
C PHE A 105 1.58 -2.04 -4.00
N ASN A 106 1.03 -3.05 -4.68
CA ASN A 106 1.63 -3.70 -5.84
C ASN A 106 1.21 -2.98 -7.14
N PRO A 107 2.14 -2.26 -7.80
CA PRO A 107 1.84 -1.62 -9.09
C PRO A 107 1.53 -2.60 -10.23
N ARG A 108 1.72 -3.91 -10.04
CA ARG A 108 1.64 -4.96 -11.09
C ARG A 108 2.54 -4.71 -12.31
N ARG A 109 3.43 -3.74 -12.20
CA ARG A 109 4.46 -3.34 -13.14
C ARG A 109 5.76 -3.17 -12.35
N THR A 110 6.87 -3.59 -12.93
CA THR A 110 8.18 -3.36 -12.32
C THR A 110 8.51 -1.87 -12.35
N ILE A 111 8.95 -1.33 -11.22
CA ILE A 111 9.39 0.06 -11.08
C ILE A 111 10.83 0.03 -10.58
N CYS A 112 11.77 0.28 -11.48
CA CYS A 112 13.20 0.19 -11.19
C CYS A 112 13.87 1.54 -11.00
N ASP A 113 13.39 2.57 -11.71
CA ASP A 113 14.00 3.89 -11.76
C ASP A 113 12.95 5.01 -11.71
N LEU A 114 13.43 6.26 -11.74
CA LEU A 114 12.58 7.43 -11.68
C LEU A 114 11.61 7.53 -12.88
N ARG A 115 12.05 7.09 -14.06
CA ARG A 115 11.24 7.16 -15.28
C ARG A 115 10.09 6.16 -15.25
N ASP A 116 10.35 4.92 -14.82
CA ASP A 116 9.31 3.93 -14.59
C ASP A 116 8.27 4.42 -13.58
N ALA A 117 8.74 5.10 -12.52
CA ALA A 117 7.89 5.68 -11.49
C ALA A 117 7.00 6.80 -12.06
N GLU A 118 7.56 7.73 -12.83
CA GLU A 118 6.83 8.81 -13.50
C GLU A 118 5.79 8.26 -14.49
N ASP A 119 6.20 7.32 -15.35
CA ASP A 119 5.31 6.64 -16.30
C ASP A 119 4.14 5.96 -15.57
N TRP A 120 4.41 5.32 -14.43
CA TRP A 120 3.40 4.64 -13.65
C TRP A 120 2.43 5.62 -13.00
N LEU A 121 2.91 6.72 -12.42
CA LEU A 121 2.05 7.77 -11.85
C LEU A 121 1.16 8.41 -12.91
N GLN A 122 1.70 8.66 -14.11
CA GLN A 122 0.91 9.20 -15.20
C GLN A 122 -0.16 8.20 -15.66
N TRP A 123 0.16 6.91 -15.69
CA TRP A 123 -0.81 5.86 -16.00
C TRP A 123 -1.92 5.76 -14.94
N GLU A 124 -1.57 5.82 -13.65
CA GLU A 124 -2.52 5.79 -12.53
C GLU A 124 -3.48 6.98 -12.60
N GLU A 125 -2.97 8.20 -12.72
CA GLU A 125 -3.80 9.41 -12.79
C GLU A 125 -4.73 9.38 -14.01
N ASN A 126 -4.24 8.88 -15.15
CA ASN A 126 -5.06 8.68 -16.36
C ASN A 126 -6.18 7.65 -16.19
N GLY A 127 -6.02 6.67 -15.29
CA GLY A 127 -7.02 5.66 -14.97
C GLY A 127 -8.07 6.14 -13.98
N TRP A 128 -7.75 7.17 -13.18
CA TRP A 128 -8.67 7.76 -12.21
C TRP A 128 -9.63 8.78 -12.82
N VAL A 129 -9.24 9.41 -13.92
CA VAL A 129 -10.14 10.31 -14.67
C VAL A 129 -11.13 9.49 -15.50
N PRO A 130 -12.45 9.65 -15.31
CA PRO A 130 -13.45 9.02 -16.18
C PRO A 130 -13.27 9.51 -17.62
N LYS A 131 -12.92 8.60 -18.53
CA LYS A 131 -12.80 8.90 -19.96
C LYS A 131 -14.11 8.56 -20.66
N THR A 132 -14.70 9.52 -21.34
CA THR A 132 -15.86 9.28 -22.21
C THR A 132 -15.47 8.38 -23.39
N GLY A 133 -16.02 7.17 -23.44
CA GLY A 133 -15.97 6.28 -24.60
C GLY A 133 -14.69 5.46 -24.75
N SER A 134 -13.98 5.11 -23.67
CA SER A 134 -12.93 4.10 -23.77
C SER A 134 -13.55 2.70 -23.85
N THR A 135 -12.76 1.68 -24.19
CA THR A 135 -13.21 0.29 -24.36
C THR A 135 -12.35 -0.60 -23.48
N TRP A 136 -12.13 -0.17 -22.25
CA TRP A 136 -11.48 -1.01 -21.25
C TRP A 136 -12.50 -2.00 -20.68
N PRO A 137 -12.14 -3.27 -20.46
CA PRO A 137 -13.08 -4.23 -19.90
C PRO A 137 -13.46 -3.81 -18.46
N SER A 138 -14.67 -3.28 -18.33
CA SER A 138 -15.50 -3.19 -17.12
C SER A 138 -14.89 -2.53 -15.88
N GLN A 139 -14.53 -1.26 -15.97
CA GLN A 139 -14.78 -0.31 -14.87
C GLN A 139 -15.71 0.85 -15.29
N GLU A 140 -15.95 1.04 -16.59
CA GLU A 140 -16.73 2.18 -17.11
C GLU A 140 -18.21 2.14 -16.74
N SER A 141 -18.85 0.96 -16.82
CA SER A 141 -20.27 0.82 -16.50
C SER A 141 -20.60 1.02 -15.02
N GLN A 142 -19.61 0.88 -14.14
CA GLN A 142 -19.76 1.14 -12.70
C GLN A 142 -19.46 2.60 -12.36
N ILE A 143 -18.48 3.22 -13.03
CA ILE A 143 -18.16 4.64 -12.82
C ILE A 143 -19.33 5.54 -13.22
N GLU A 144 -20.03 5.25 -14.32
CA GLU A 144 -21.16 6.07 -14.77
C GLU A 144 -22.40 5.98 -13.85
N SER A 145 -22.70 4.81 -13.25
CA SER A 145 -23.83 4.67 -12.34
C SER A 145 -23.56 5.31 -10.97
N VAL A 146 -22.30 5.30 -10.53
CA VAL A 146 -21.86 5.89 -9.26
C VAL A 146 -21.71 7.41 -9.39
N ALA A 147 -21.17 7.91 -10.50
CA ALA A 147 -21.06 9.35 -10.77
C ALA A 147 -22.42 10.08 -10.88
N ALA A 148 -23.51 9.33 -11.11
CA ALA A 148 -24.89 9.83 -11.09
C ALA A 148 -25.51 9.85 -9.68
N SER A 149 -24.96 9.10 -8.72
CA SER A 149 -25.41 8.99 -7.33
C SER A 149 -24.49 9.68 -6.31
N GLU A 150 -23.30 10.13 -6.75
CA GLU A 150 -22.34 10.87 -5.94
C GLU A 150 -22.82 12.28 -5.58
N THR A 151 -22.71 12.64 -4.30
CA THR A 151 -22.76 14.03 -3.83
C THR A 151 -21.50 14.78 -4.28
N PRO A 152 -21.59 16.10 -4.57
CA PRO A 152 -20.50 16.88 -5.17
C PRO A 152 -19.13 16.84 -4.46
N GLU A 153 -19.07 16.43 -3.19
CA GLU A 153 -17.83 16.28 -2.42
C GLU A 153 -16.82 15.25 -2.97
N SER A 154 -17.26 14.21 -3.71
CA SER A 154 -16.34 13.23 -4.32
C SER A 154 -15.77 13.67 -5.66
N ARG A 155 -16.39 14.67 -6.31
CA ARG A 155 -15.88 15.27 -7.56
C ARG A 155 -14.82 16.34 -7.32
N ASP A 156 -14.77 16.89 -6.11
CA ASP A 156 -13.85 17.95 -5.67
C ASP A 156 -12.83 17.42 -4.65
N GLU A 157 -12.16 16.29 -4.92
CA GLU A 157 -10.85 16.09 -4.28
C GLU A 157 -9.94 17.21 -4.79
N ASP A 158 -9.65 18.19 -3.94
CA ASP A 158 -8.68 19.23 -4.24
C ASP A 158 -7.31 18.57 -4.41
N ILE A 159 -6.91 18.37 -5.67
CA ILE A 159 -5.64 17.75 -6.07
C ILE A 159 -4.45 18.45 -5.38
N SER A 160 -4.60 19.73 -5.01
CA SER A 160 -3.58 20.49 -4.29
C SER A 160 -3.42 20.10 -2.82
N MET A 161 -4.43 19.46 -2.22
CA MET A 161 -4.42 18.94 -0.84
C MET A 161 -4.12 17.45 -0.77
N THR A 162 -4.02 16.77 -1.91
CA THR A 162 -3.87 15.32 -1.97
C THR A 162 -2.45 14.86 -1.62
N VAL A 163 -2.36 13.77 -0.85
CA VAL A 163 -1.06 13.21 -0.43
C VAL A 163 -0.24 12.79 -1.65
N ARG A 164 0.99 13.31 -1.75
CA ARG A 164 1.93 12.87 -2.79
C ARG A 164 2.28 11.39 -2.60
N PRO A 165 2.24 10.58 -3.67
CA PRO A 165 2.62 9.18 -3.59
C PRO A 165 4.10 9.04 -3.22
N ALA A 166 4.43 7.94 -2.55
CA ALA A 166 5.80 7.57 -2.21
C ALA A 166 6.10 6.20 -2.80
N PHE A 167 7.30 6.03 -3.35
CA PHE A 167 7.81 4.73 -3.75
C PHE A 167 8.57 4.11 -2.59
N GLY A 168 8.13 2.95 -2.14
CA GLY A 168 8.63 2.32 -0.92
C GLY A 168 7.54 1.55 -0.19
N PHE A 169 7.56 1.60 1.14
CA PHE A 169 6.63 0.88 2.01
C PHE A 169 6.51 1.52 3.39
N TRP A 170 5.39 1.25 4.05
CA TRP A 170 5.20 1.54 5.46
C TRP A 170 5.67 0.38 6.32
N LEU A 171 6.24 0.69 7.48
CA LEU A 171 6.49 -0.24 8.56
C LEU A 171 5.59 0.12 9.74
N PHE A 172 4.72 -0.82 10.10
CA PHE A 172 3.87 -0.72 11.29
C PHE A 172 4.37 -1.66 12.38
N PRO A 173 4.20 -1.31 13.67
CA PRO A 173 4.27 -2.30 14.72
C PRO A 173 3.11 -3.30 14.59
N VAL A 174 3.29 -4.51 15.12
CA VAL A 174 2.32 -5.60 14.93
C VAL A 174 0.97 -5.33 15.60
N ASP A 175 0.99 -4.59 16.70
CA ASP A 175 -0.19 -4.21 17.48
C ASP A 175 -1.11 -3.22 16.74
N ALA A 176 -0.62 -2.53 15.70
CA ALA A 176 -1.40 -1.63 14.87
C ALA A 176 -2.63 -2.30 14.24
N PHE A 177 -2.56 -3.59 13.90
CA PHE A 177 -3.65 -4.33 13.25
C PHE A 177 -4.39 -5.28 14.19
N CYS A 178 -4.51 -4.91 15.47
CA CYS A 178 -5.29 -5.66 16.44
C CYS A 178 -6.81 -5.48 16.26
N ASP A 179 -7.60 -6.36 16.87
CA ASP A 179 -9.06 -6.32 16.76
C ASP A 179 -9.67 -5.03 17.32
N ALA A 180 -9.00 -4.38 18.27
CA ALA A 180 -9.44 -3.09 18.82
C ALA A 180 -9.39 -1.95 17.80
N ASN A 181 -8.56 -2.08 16.76
CA ASN A 181 -8.42 -1.10 15.69
C ASN A 181 -9.27 -1.47 14.45
N LYS A 182 -10.00 -2.59 14.48
CA LYS A 182 -10.87 -3.01 13.37
C LYS A 182 -12.20 -2.28 13.44
N THR A 183 -12.65 -1.80 12.29
CA THR A 183 -14.04 -1.37 12.13
C THR A 183 -14.90 -2.60 11.82
N LEU A 184 -16.07 -2.70 12.49
CA LEU A 184 -17.02 -3.79 12.33
C LEU A 184 -17.72 -3.67 10.96
N GLU A 185 -17.08 -4.16 9.91
CA GLU A 185 -17.69 -4.26 8.58
C GLU A 185 -18.09 -5.70 8.24
N PRO A 186 -19.30 -5.92 7.70
CA PRO A 186 -19.77 -7.24 7.32
C PRO A 186 -19.03 -7.74 6.07
N ARG A 187 -18.36 -8.88 6.22
CA ARG A 187 -17.95 -9.85 5.19
C ARG A 187 -17.37 -9.25 3.90
N ASN A 188 -16.05 -9.13 3.83
CA ASN A 188 -15.29 -9.04 2.58
C ASN A 188 -13.85 -9.58 2.75
N CYS A 189 -13.11 -9.72 1.64
CA CYS A 189 -11.68 -10.11 1.63
C CYS A 189 -10.74 -9.06 2.25
N PHE A 190 -11.26 -7.88 2.57
CA PHE A 190 -10.55 -6.73 3.11
C PHE A 190 -11.15 -6.31 4.45
N THR A 191 -10.34 -5.64 5.27
CA THR A 191 -10.70 -5.18 6.62
C THR A 191 -10.30 -3.73 6.74
N THR A 192 -11.23 -2.90 7.23
CA THR A 192 -10.97 -1.50 7.56
C THR A 192 -10.34 -1.39 8.94
N PHE A 193 -9.23 -0.67 9.05
CA PHE A 193 -8.55 -0.40 10.31
C PHE A 193 -8.39 1.12 10.56
N ASP A 194 -8.60 1.54 11.80
CA ASP A 194 -8.14 2.83 12.31
C ASP A 194 -6.79 2.65 13.01
N VAL A 195 -5.71 3.00 12.32
CA VAL A 195 -4.33 2.85 12.79
C VAL A 195 -3.66 4.18 13.11
N ARG A 196 -4.42 5.27 13.28
CA ARG A 196 -3.87 6.62 13.56
C ARG A 196 -2.95 6.68 14.77
N LYS A 197 -3.21 5.85 15.80
CA LYS A 197 -2.39 5.76 17.01
C LYS A 197 -1.00 5.18 16.73
N HIS A 198 -0.85 4.47 15.62
CA HIS A 198 0.34 3.73 15.21
C HIS A 198 0.88 4.30 13.90
N ARG A 199 1.14 5.61 13.86
CA ARG A 199 1.70 6.29 12.67
C ARG A 199 2.88 5.47 12.13
N PRO A 200 2.85 5.06 10.85
CA PRO A 200 3.87 4.18 10.31
C PRO A 200 5.19 4.91 10.15
N GLU A 201 6.26 4.13 10.14
CA GLU A 201 7.52 4.58 9.59
C GLU A 201 7.50 4.44 8.07
N LEU A 202 8.00 5.45 7.36
CA LEU A 202 8.13 5.43 5.91
C LEU A 202 9.54 4.98 5.53
N VAL A 203 9.61 3.98 4.67
CA VAL A 203 10.84 3.52 4.04
C VAL A 203 10.74 3.82 2.56
N LEU A 204 11.64 4.67 2.06
CA LEU A 204 11.66 5.14 0.68
C LEU A 204 12.61 4.31 -0.16
N ALA A 205 12.18 3.93 -1.35
CA ALA A 205 13.04 3.33 -2.35
C ALA A 205 13.98 4.38 -2.96
N ARG A 206 15.27 4.03 -3.11
CA ARG A 206 16.22 4.85 -3.88
C ARG A 206 16.08 4.51 -5.36
N LEU A 207 15.27 5.30 -6.05
CA LEU A 207 15.15 5.25 -7.50
C LEU A 207 16.31 6.04 -8.11
N ASN A 208 17.07 5.40 -8.99
CA ASN A 208 18.10 6.09 -9.74
C ASN A 208 17.45 6.87 -10.89
N GLU A 209 18.12 7.92 -11.36
CA GLU A 209 17.91 8.38 -12.73
C GLU A 209 18.33 7.19 -13.61
N GLY A 210 17.38 6.58 -14.33
CA GLY A 210 17.66 5.42 -15.18
C GLY A 210 18.84 5.69 -16.12
N ASP A 211 19.48 4.65 -16.68
CA ASP A 211 20.59 4.81 -17.62
C ASP A 211 20.12 5.70 -18.80
N MET A 212 20.40 6.99 -18.68
CA MET A 212 20.35 7.94 -19.78
C MET A 212 21.39 7.40 -20.74
N ASP A 213 20.93 6.84 -21.86
CA ASP A 213 21.76 6.38 -22.97
C ASP A 213 23.02 7.24 -23.05
N ARG A 214 24.15 6.69 -22.58
CA ARG A 214 25.48 7.24 -22.80
C ARG A 214 25.86 6.99 -24.26
N ASN A 215 25.03 7.49 -25.16
CA ASN A 215 25.21 7.54 -26.60
C ASN A 215 24.82 8.95 -27.07
N VAL A 216 25.41 9.97 -26.45
CA VAL A 216 25.63 11.24 -27.15
C VAL A 216 27.10 11.25 -27.58
N SER A 217 27.29 10.73 -28.79
CA SER A 217 28.28 11.12 -29.77
C SER A 217 29.63 11.62 -29.24
N LYS A 218 30.59 10.70 -29.11
CA LYS A 218 31.96 11.02 -29.57
C LYS A 218 31.93 11.03 -31.09
N GLU A 219 31.50 12.14 -31.68
CA GLU A 219 31.87 12.46 -33.06
C GLU A 219 33.24 13.14 -33.05
N VAL A 220 34.15 12.43 -33.72
CA VAL A 220 35.45 12.75 -34.35
C VAL A 220 35.90 14.21 -34.33
#